data_AF-A0A9J2P324-F1
#
_entry.id   AF-A0A9J2P324-F1
#
_cell.length_a   1.000
_cell.length_b   1.000
_cell.length_c   1.000
_cell.angle_alpha   90.00
_cell.angle_beta   90.00
_cell.angle_gamma   90.00
#
_symmetry.space_group_name_H-M   'P 1'
#
loop_
_entity.id
_entity.type
_entity.pdbx_description
1 polymer ?
#
loop_
_entity_poly.entity_id
_entity_poly.type
_entity_poly.pdbx_seq_one_letter_code
_entity_poly.pdbx_strand_id
1 'polypeptide(L)'
;MIGEHLKVQPGVTVLVMRLSEVVYLRRIIDSPYHPFQVIPKPDTWPTRERLKRFMAWQYASERTTVKGAYRKQNKIFHYMNMQREDAPKLEKFYAEERLRAALAEHHFEYAPFRNMLDKAHILLDNVVLSQLAIYEPRTFKSLVMLTKQMAQEDGRAVITDQEQKYVETDASLFGTPFPRSRLFPRGPAENHKTKPRKLKPSEY
;
A
#
# COMPACT_ATOMS: atom_id res chain seq x y z
N MET A 1 -57.51 -40.76 -39.09
CA MET A 1 -56.30 -41.54 -39.46
C MET A 1 -55.35 -40.52 -40.08
N ILE A 2 -54.18 -40.17 -39.55
CA ILE A 2 -53.12 -40.95 -38.91
C ILE A 2 -52.44 -40.02 -37.89
N GLY A 3 -52.23 -40.48 -36.66
CA GLY A 3 -51.42 -39.80 -35.66
C GLY A 3 -50.02 -40.41 -35.66
N GLU A 4 -48.98 -39.58 -35.82
CA GLU A 4 -47.60 -39.99 -35.61
C GLU A 4 -47.14 -39.58 -34.21
N HIS A 5 -46.94 -40.60 -33.38
CA HIS A 5 -46.28 -40.52 -32.08
C HIS A 5 -44.77 -40.37 -32.27
N LEU A 6 -44.21 -39.18 -32.02
CA LEU A 6 -42.78 -39.04 -31.74
C LEU A 6 -42.53 -39.36 -30.26
N LYS A 7 -41.99 -40.56 -29.99
CA LYS A 7 -41.41 -40.93 -28.70
C LYS A 7 -40.11 -40.15 -28.47
N VAL A 8 -40.13 -39.18 -27.56
CA VAL A 8 -38.91 -38.54 -27.04
C VAL A 8 -38.30 -39.47 -25.99
N GLN A 9 -37.05 -39.89 -26.20
CA GLN A 9 -36.31 -40.73 -25.27
C GLN A 9 -35.95 -39.97 -23.97
N PRO A 10 -36.06 -40.59 -22.78
CA PRO A 10 -35.69 -39.96 -21.52
C PRO A 10 -34.16 -40.07 -21.33
N GLY A 11 -33.44 -38.95 -21.42
CA GLY A 11 -32.00 -38.98 -21.09
C GLY A 11 -31.15 -37.76 -21.44
N VAL A 12 -31.67 -36.79 -22.21
CA VAL A 12 -30.89 -35.59 -22.55
C VAL A 12 -31.43 -34.39 -21.79
N THR A 13 -30.76 -34.04 -20.69
CA THR A 13 -31.01 -32.78 -19.96
C THR A 13 -30.48 -31.63 -20.81
N VAL A 14 -31.30 -31.14 -21.74
CA VAL A 14 -31.03 -29.90 -22.47
C VAL A 14 -31.06 -28.76 -21.46
N LEU A 15 -29.93 -28.05 -21.31
CA LEU A 15 -29.81 -26.81 -20.56
C LEU A 15 -30.62 -25.72 -21.29
N VAL A 16 -31.94 -25.76 -21.14
CA VAL A 16 -32.83 -24.71 -21.62
C VAL A 16 -32.64 -23.52 -20.69
N MET A 17 -32.09 -22.43 -21.23
CA MET A 17 -32.03 -21.13 -20.58
C MET A 17 -33.47 -20.64 -20.34
N ARG A 18 -34.01 -20.90 -19.15
CA ARG A 18 -35.34 -20.43 -18.75
C ARG A 18 -35.28 -18.92 -18.50
N LEU A 19 -35.54 -18.13 -19.54
CA LEU A 19 -35.89 -16.72 -19.42
C LEU A 19 -37.26 -16.65 -18.73
N SER A 20 -37.29 -16.28 -17.44
CA SER A 20 -38.54 -15.94 -16.76
C SER A 20 -39.03 -14.57 -17.26
N GLU A 21 -40.32 -14.49 -17.56
CA GLU A 21 -41.00 -13.28 -18.02
C GLU A 21 -40.73 -12.04 -17.13
N VAL A 22 -40.87 -10.90 -17.80
CA VAL A 22 -40.54 -9.54 -17.41
C VAL A 22 -40.97 -9.19 -15.98
N VAL A 23 -40.03 -9.31 -15.04
CA VAL A 23 -40.09 -8.55 -13.80
C VAL A 23 -38.77 -7.82 -13.65
N TYR A 24 -38.81 -6.49 -13.61
CA TYR A 24 -37.68 -5.57 -13.40
C TYR A 24 -37.05 -5.69 -12.00
N LEU A 25 -36.95 -6.90 -11.46
CA LEU A 25 -36.17 -7.18 -10.26
C LEU A 25 -34.70 -7.09 -10.66
N ARG A 26 -33.92 -6.23 -9.99
CA ARG A 26 -32.45 -6.19 -10.07
C ARG A 26 -31.90 -7.54 -9.59
N ARG A 27 -31.92 -8.57 -10.43
CA ARG A 27 -31.34 -9.88 -10.16
C ARG A 27 -30.06 -10.04 -10.95
N ILE A 28 -29.05 -10.54 -10.24
CA ILE A 28 -27.80 -11.01 -10.80
C ILE A 28 -28.08 -12.36 -11.45
N ILE A 29 -27.68 -12.46 -12.71
CA ILE A 29 -27.59 -13.67 -13.52
C ILE A 29 -26.94 -14.77 -12.63
N ASP A 30 -27.60 -15.93 -12.45
CA ASP A 30 -27.15 -17.07 -11.61
C ASP A 30 -27.58 -17.14 -10.13
N SER A 31 -28.80 -16.71 -9.79
CA SER A 31 -29.43 -17.11 -8.52
C SER A 31 -29.99 -18.54 -8.63
N PRO A 32 -29.55 -19.51 -7.80
CA PRO A 32 -30.07 -20.89 -7.84
C PRO A 32 -31.50 -21.03 -7.28
N TYR A 33 -32.16 -19.93 -6.91
CA TYR A 33 -33.51 -19.95 -6.31
C TYR A 33 -34.57 -19.50 -7.31
N HIS A 34 -35.52 -20.41 -7.57
CA HIS A 34 -36.72 -20.11 -8.33
C HIS A 34 -37.57 -19.06 -7.60
N PRO A 35 -37.87 -17.89 -8.21
CA PRO A 35 -38.47 -16.74 -7.54
C PRO A 35 -39.82 -17.02 -6.86
N PHE A 36 -40.56 -18.02 -7.36
CA PHE A 36 -41.91 -18.34 -6.89
C PHE A 36 -42.02 -19.66 -6.11
N GLN A 37 -40.99 -20.51 -6.12
CA GLN A 37 -41.05 -21.85 -5.52
C GLN A 37 -40.20 -21.97 -4.25
N VAL A 38 -39.18 -21.11 -4.11
CA VAL A 38 -38.32 -21.08 -2.92
C VAL A 38 -38.21 -19.65 -2.43
N ILE A 39 -38.93 -19.34 -1.36
CA ILE A 39 -38.76 -18.10 -0.61
C ILE A 39 -37.50 -18.29 0.25
N PRO A 40 -36.37 -17.64 -0.07
CA PRO A 40 -35.19 -17.77 0.75
C PRO A 40 -35.42 -17.06 2.09
N LYS A 41 -34.77 -17.53 3.15
CA LYS A 41 -34.95 -16.90 4.46
C LYS A 41 -34.47 -15.43 4.40
N PRO A 42 -35.28 -14.47 4.87
CA PRO A 42 -35.05 -13.04 4.68
C PRO A 42 -33.78 -12.53 5.37
N ASP A 43 -33.28 -13.24 6.37
CA ASP A 43 -32.06 -12.96 7.14
C ASP A 43 -30.76 -13.39 6.40
N THR A 44 -30.79 -14.57 5.77
CA THR A 44 -29.60 -15.19 5.16
C THR A 44 -29.40 -14.76 3.71
N TRP A 45 -30.47 -14.48 2.98
CA TRP A 45 -30.41 -14.11 1.57
C TRP A 45 -29.60 -12.82 1.32
N PRO A 46 -29.85 -11.69 2.02
CA PRO A 46 -29.14 -10.44 1.75
C PRO A 46 -27.63 -10.56 1.99
N THR A 47 -27.27 -11.30 3.05
CA THR A 47 -25.87 -11.55 3.42
C THR A 47 -25.14 -12.36 2.35
N ARG A 48 -25.77 -13.41 1.82
CA ARG A 48 -25.21 -14.24 0.73
C ARG A 48 -25.15 -13.49 -0.59
N GLU A 49 -26.14 -12.66 -0.88
CA GLU A 49 -26.17 -11.83 -2.08
C GLU A 49 -25.04 -10.78 -2.06
N ARG A 50 -24.79 -10.14 -0.91
CA ARG A 50 -23.65 -9.25 -0.72
C ARG A 50 -22.32 -9.96 -0.94
N LEU A 51 -22.17 -11.18 -0.41
CA LEU A 51 -20.98 -12.00 -0.62
C LEU A 51 -20.78 -12.36 -2.09
N LYS A 52 -21.85 -12.80 -2.78
CA LYS A 52 -21.79 -13.13 -4.21
C LYS A 52 -21.39 -11.94 -5.07
N ARG A 53 -21.95 -10.75 -4.79
CA ARG A 53 -21.56 -9.49 -5.45
C ARG A 53 -20.08 -9.19 -5.26
N PHE A 54 -19.60 -9.32 -4.02
CA PHE A 54 -18.20 -9.10 -3.71
C PHE A 54 -17.27 -10.11 -4.39
N MET A 55 -17.70 -11.37 -4.55
CA MET A 55 -16.90 -12.47 -5.11
C MET A 55 -17.14 -12.71 -6.61
N ALA A 56 -17.91 -11.86 -7.30
CA ALA A 56 -18.31 -12.09 -8.68
C ALA A 56 -17.13 -12.16 -9.67
N TRP A 57 -16.02 -11.49 -9.34
CA TRP A 57 -14.76 -11.46 -10.11
C TRP A 57 -13.82 -12.65 -9.81
N GLN A 58 -14.17 -13.49 -8.85
CA GLN A 58 -13.39 -14.67 -8.50
C GLN A 58 -13.77 -15.84 -9.41
N TYR A 59 -12.89 -16.84 -9.44
CA TYR A 59 -13.05 -17.99 -10.32
C TYR A 59 -13.59 -19.20 -9.55
N ALA A 60 -14.09 -20.17 -10.31
CA ALA A 60 -14.43 -21.51 -9.82
C ALA A 60 -15.32 -21.52 -8.56
N SER A 61 -14.94 -22.33 -7.58
CA SER A 61 -15.74 -22.63 -6.39
C SER A 61 -15.94 -21.40 -5.49
N GLU A 62 -15.02 -20.43 -5.53
CA GLU A 62 -15.10 -19.20 -4.73
C GLU A 62 -16.19 -18.25 -5.22
N ARG A 63 -16.53 -18.26 -6.51
CA ARG A 63 -17.67 -17.54 -7.07
C ARG A 63 -18.98 -18.27 -6.84
N THR A 64 -18.98 -19.58 -7.10
CA THR A 64 -20.21 -20.37 -7.20
C THR A 64 -20.72 -20.85 -5.82
N THR A 65 -19.83 -21.13 -4.87
CA THR A 65 -20.19 -21.71 -3.57
C THR A 65 -20.05 -20.73 -2.41
N VAL A 66 -21.00 -20.74 -1.48
CA VAL A 66 -20.99 -19.83 -0.31
C VAL A 66 -19.82 -20.13 0.63
N LYS A 67 -19.49 -21.41 0.85
CA LYS A 67 -18.40 -21.81 1.74
C LYS A 67 -17.02 -21.41 1.19
N GLY A 68 -16.80 -21.61 -0.12
CA GLY A 68 -15.58 -21.17 -0.80
C GLY A 68 -15.43 -19.65 -0.76
N ALA A 69 -16.53 -18.94 -1.05
CA ALA A 69 -16.61 -17.49 -1.03
C ALA A 69 -16.16 -16.89 0.32
N TYR A 70 -16.68 -17.38 1.45
CA TYR A 70 -16.31 -16.87 2.78
C TYR A 70 -14.83 -17.07 3.12
N ARG A 71 -14.29 -18.27 2.85
CA ARG A 71 -12.86 -18.56 3.10
C ARG A 71 -11.97 -17.61 2.32
N LYS A 72 -12.30 -17.38 1.05
CA LYS A 72 -11.53 -16.51 0.17
C LYS A 72 -11.70 -15.04 0.54
N GLN A 73 -12.91 -14.58 0.88
CA GLN A 73 -13.16 -13.22 1.36
C GLN A 73 -12.30 -12.88 2.58
N ASN A 74 -12.26 -13.75 3.59
CA ASN A 74 -11.42 -13.53 4.77
C ASN A 74 -9.93 -13.42 4.39
N LYS A 75 -9.45 -14.34 3.54
CA LYS A 75 -8.07 -14.31 3.03
C LYS A 75 -7.75 -13.00 2.29
N ILE A 76 -8.67 -12.52 1.46
CA ILE A 76 -8.54 -11.24 0.75
C ILE A 76 -8.42 -10.08 1.74
N PHE A 77 -9.28 -10.02 2.76
CA PHE A 77 -9.24 -8.94 3.75
C PHE A 77 -7.95 -8.95 4.58
N HIS A 78 -7.44 -10.11 4.95
CA HIS A 78 -6.14 -10.21 5.60
C HIS A 78 -5.01 -9.69 4.72
N TYR A 79 -4.97 -10.10 3.44
CA TYR A 79 -3.95 -9.62 2.51
C TYR A 79 -4.08 -8.14 2.17
N MET A 80 -5.30 -7.62 2.04
CA MET A 80 -5.51 -6.18 1.86
C MET A 80 -4.99 -5.38 3.06
N ASN A 81 -5.18 -5.88 4.28
CA ASN A 81 -4.63 -5.23 5.46
C ASN A 81 -3.09 -5.27 5.47
N MET A 82 -2.50 -6.44 5.21
CA MET A 82 -1.04 -6.58 5.10
C MET A 82 -0.46 -5.65 4.02
N GLN A 83 -1.09 -5.60 2.84
CA GLN A 83 -0.65 -4.74 1.75
C GLN A 83 -0.75 -3.25 2.10
N ARG A 84 -1.79 -2.82 2.82
CA ARG A 84 -1.91 -1.42 3.30
C ARG A 84 -0.81 -1.06 4.29
N GLU A 85 -0.41 -2.00 5.14
CA GLU A 85 0.68 -1.81 6.10
C GLU A 85 2.06 -1.78 5.41
N ASP A 86 2.24 -2.57 4.35
CA ASP A 86 3.54 -2.73 3.66
C ASP A 86 3.76 -1.72 2.53
N ALA A 87 2.71 -1.27 1.84
CA ALA A 87 2.80 -0.28 0.76
C ALA A 87 3.64 0.97 1.11
N PRO A 88 3.41 1.66 2.25
CA PRO A 88 4.23 2.83 2.59
C PRO A 88 5.69 2.48 2.94
N LYS A 89 5.95 1.27 3.45
CA LYS A 89 7.33 0.81 3.72
C LYS A 89 8.08 0.56 2.42
N LEU A 90 7.39 -0.08 1.46
CA LEU A 90 7.94 -0.39 0.15
C LEU A 90 8.24 0.88 -0.66
N GLU A 91 7.35 1.88 -0.59
CA GLU A 91 7.58 3.18 -1.21
C GLU A 91 8.84 3.87 -0.66
N LYS A 92 9.00 3.89 0.67
CA LYS A 92 10.19 4.44 1.33
C LYS A 92 11.46 3.71 0.95
N PHE A 93 11.40 2.38 0.85
CA PHE A 93 12.52 1.55 0.41
C PHE A 93 12.95 1.91 -1.01
N TYR A 94 12.02 1.97 -1.97
CA TYR A 94 12.37 2.34 -3.35
C TYR A 94 12.82 3.79 -3.49
N ALA A 95 12.29 4.71 -2.69
CA ALA A 95 12.76 6.09 -2.67
C ALA A 95 14.23 6.17 -2.22
N GLU A 96 14.62 5.38 -1.21
CA GLU A 96 16.01 5.27 -0.75
C GLU A 96 16.93 4.69 -1.83
N GLU A 97 16.51 3.64 -2.54
CA GLU A 97 17.28 3.05 -3.65
C GLU A 97 17.49 4.04 -4.80
N ARG A 98 16.46 4.78 -5.20
CA ARG A 98 16.58 5.84 -6.23
C ARG A 98 17.56 6.93 -5.79
N LEU A 99 17.49 7.32 -4.53
CA LEU A 99 18.36 8.33 -3.97
C LEU A 99 19.81 7.84 -3.88
N ARG A 100 20.06 6.59 -3.50
CA ARG A 100 21.40 5.97 -3.56
C ARG A 100 21.98 6.02 -4.96
N ALA A 101 21.18 5.70 -5.98
CA ALA A 101 21.61 5.78 -7.37
C ALA A 101 21.97 7.23 -7.76
N ALA A 102 21.12 8.20 -7.44
CA ALA A 102 21.38 9.62 -7.73
C ALA A 102 22.62 10.16 -6.99
N LEU A 103 22.86 9.74 -5.75
CA LEU A 103 24.08 10.11 -5.01
C LEU A 103 25.34 9.46 -5.60
N ALA A 104 25.24 8.24 -6.13
CA ALA A 104 26.35 7.57 -6.78
C ALA A 104 26.82 8.31 -8.04
N GLU A 105 25.91 8.94 -8.79
CA GLU A 105 26.25 9.83 -9.92
C GLU A 105 27.07 11.05 -9.49
N HIS A 106 26.91 11.48 -8.24
CA HIS A 106 27.69 12.57 -7.63
C HIS A 106 28.84 12.07 -6.76
N HIS A 107 29.20 10.78 -6.82
CA HIS A 107 30.26 10.17 -6.02
C HIS A 107 30.12 10.42 -4.51
N PHE A 108 28.89 10.35 -4.01
CA PHE A 108 28.59 10.55 -2.59
C PHE A 108 27.79 9.38 -2.02
N GLU A 109 27.99 9.08 -0.74
CA GLU A 109 27.32 7.98 -0.06
C GLU A 109 26.08 8.46 0.70
N TYR A 110 25.08 7.58 0.82
CA TYR A 110 23.81 7.90 1.48
C TYR A 110 23.93 8.19 2.99
N ALA A 111 24.74 7.42 3.72
CA ALA A 111 24.84 7.58 5.17
C ALA A 111 25.47 8.93 5.58
N PRO A 112 26.62 9.36 5.00
CA PRO A 112 27.15 10.70 5.20
C PRO A 112 26.17 11.80 4.78
N PHE A 113 25.52 11.64 3.61
CA PHE A 113 24.53 12.60 3.11
C PHE A 113 23.39 12.82 4.10
N ARG A 114 22.77 11.74 4.59
CA ARG A 114 21.63 11.85 5.52
C ARG A 114 22.03 12.45 6.85
N ASN A 115 23.20 12.08 7.36
CA ASN A 115 23.74 12.64 8.60
C ASN A 115 24.00 14.15 8.48
N MET A 116 24.50 14.63 7.34
CA MET A 116 24.73 16.07 7.11
C MET A 116 23.43 16.85 6.97
N LEU A 117 22.43 16.29 6.27
CA LEU A 117 21.09 16.89 6.23
C LEU A 117 20.47 17.00 7.62
N ASP A 118 20.62 15.97 8.45
CA ASP A 118 20.11 15.98 9.83
C ASP A 118 20.81 17.02 10.71
N LYS A 119 22.14 17.21 10.54
CA LYS A 119 22.91 18.27 11.22
C LYS A 119 22.51 19.68 10.75
N ALA A 120 22.26 19.84 9.46
CA ALA A 120 21.80 21.09 8.85
C ALA A 120 20.32 21.43 9.16
N HIS A 121 19.64 20.58 9.93
CA HIS A 121 18.20 20.70 10.22
C HIS A 121 17.30 20.71 8.97
N ILE A 122 17.73 20.05 7.90
CA ILE A 122 16.95 19.88 6.65
C ILE A 122 16.13 18.59 6.77
N LEU A 123 14.85 18.73 7.13
CA LEU A 123 13.93 17.62 7.40
C LEU A 123 13.19 17.13 6.14
N LEU A 124 13.93 16.81 5.09
CA LEU A 124 13.35 16.25 3.86
C LEU A 124 13.27 14.72 3.93
N ASP A 125 12.11 14.18 3.57
CA ASP A 125 11.89 12.74 3.46
C ASP A 125 12.55 12.15 2.21
N ASN A 126 12.91 10.87 2.26
CA ASN A 126 13.51 10.15 1.13
C ASN A 126 12.62 10.20 -0.12
N VAL A 127 11.30 10.19 0.05
CA VAL A 127 10.35 10.30 -1.07
C VAL A 127 10.54 11.64 -1.79
N VAL A 128 10.55 12.75 -1.06
CA VAL A 128 10.72 14.09 -1.64
C VAL A 128 12.11 14.24 -2.24
N LEU A 129 13.16 13.80 -1.54
CA LEU A 129 14.53 13.84 -2.07
C LEU A 129 14.66 13.02 -3.36
N SER A 130 14.01 11.86 -3.44
CA SER A 130 14.01 11.05 -4.66
C SER A 130 13.25 11.73 -5.81
N GLN A 131 12.18 12.49 -5.51
CA GLN A 131 11.47 13.28 -6.51
C GLN A 131 12.30 14.46 -7.00
N LEU A 132 13.00 15.16 -6.09
CA LEU A 132 13.93 16.23 -6.46
C LEU A 132 15.05 15.71 -7.35
N ALA A 133 15.61 14.54 -7.05
CA ALA A 133 16.63 13.93 -7.90
C ALA A 133 16.13 13.64 -9.33
N ILE A 134 14.86 13.28 -9.51
CA ILE A 134 14.27 12.97 -10.83
C ILE A 134 13.86 14.24 -11.59
N TYR A 135 13.09 15.11 -10.94
CA TYR A 135 12.42 16.24 -11.59
C TYR A 135 13.21 17.54 -11.53
N GLU A 136 14.05 17.71 -10.50
CA GLU A 136 14.83 18.93 -10.25
C GLU A 136 16.31 18.61 -9.97
N PRO A 137 17.05 18.10 -10.97
CA PRO A 137 18.43 17.64 -10.77
C PRO A 137 19.37 18.76 -10.31
N ARG A 138 19.08 20.02 -10.67
CA ARG A 138 19.86 21.20 -10.23
C ARG A 138 19.70 21.45 -8.72
N THR A 139 18.48 21.42 -8.21
CA THR A 139 18.18 21.57 -6.78
C THR A 139 18.83 20.44 -5.99
N PHE A 140 18.73 19.20 -6.48
CA PHE A 140 19.37 18.05 -5.85
C PHE A 140 20.90 18.18 -5.82
N LYS A 141 21.52 18.60 -6.93
CA LYS A 141 22.96 18.86 -7.01
C LYS A 141 23.41 19.91 -5.99
N SER A 142 22.66 21.01 -5.82
CA SER A 142 22.96 22.04 -4.81
C SER A 142 22.93 21.48 -3.38
N LEU A 143 21.97 20.61 -3.06
CA LEU A 143 21.91 19.93 -1.76
C LEU A 143 23.11 19.01 -1.55
N VAL A 144 23.48 18.24 -2.57
CA VAL A 144 24.65 17.36 -2.51
C VAL A 144 25.92 18.19 -2.26
N MET A 145 26.11 19.29 -2.98
CA MET A 145 27.27 20.17 -2.81
C MET A 145 27.36 20.76 -1.40
N LEU A 146 26.24 21.24 -0.85
CA LEU A 146 26.16 21.69 0.54
C LEU A 146 26.59 20.58 1.50
N THR A 147 26.02 19.38 1.37
CA THR A 147 26.34 18.27 2.27
C THR A 147 27.75 17.73 2.12
N LYS A 148 28.36 17.80 0.93
CA LYS A 148 29.77 17.47 0.70
C LYS A 148 30.70 18.45 1.42
N GLN A 149 30.40 19.75 1.33
CA GLN A 149 31.15 20.79 2.02
C GLN A 149 31.07 20.60 3.54
N MET A 150 29.86 20.40 4.06
CA MET A 150 29.66 20.12 5.49
C MET A 150 30.37 18.83 5.94
N ALA A 151 30.37 17.78 5.10
CA ALA A 151 31.06 16.54 5.42
C ALA A 151 32.59 16.71 5.45
N GLN A 152 33.14 17.55 4.56
CA GLN A 152 34.56 17.89 4.53
C GLN A 152 34.97 18.67 5.79
N GLU A 153 34.16 19.63 6.22
CA GLU A 153 34.37 20.40 7.46
C GLU A 153 34.24 19.53 8.73
N ASP A 154 33.35 18.54 8.71
CA ASP A 154 33.23 17.52 9.77
C ASP A 154 34.37 16.47 9.74
N GLY A 155 35.36 16.62 8.83
CA GLY A 155 36.54 15.76 8.72
C GLY A 155 36.30 14.41 8.02
N ARG A 156 35.19 14.22 7.30
CA ARG A 156 34.96 13.02 6.50
C ARG A 156 35.68 13.13 5.15
N ALA A 157 36.25 12.01 4.70
CA ALA A 157 36.82 11.91 3.36
C ALA A 157 35.70 11.94 2.31
N VAL A 158 35.69 12.98 1.47
CA VAL A 158 34.73 13.17 0.39
C VAL A 158 35.48 13.55 -0.88
N ILE A 159 34.99 13.07 -2.03
CA ILE A 159 35.52 13.47 -3.33
C ILE A 159 35.03 14.89 -3.63
N THR A 160 35.99 15.81 -3.74
CA THR A 160 35.73 17.24 -3.93
C THR A 160 35.53 17.57 -5.41
N ASP A 161 34.46 18.33 -5.69
CA ASP A 161 34.17 18.84 -7.03
C ASP A 161 34.66 20.29 -7.17
N GLN A 162 34.95 20.75 -8.39
CA GLN A 162 35.41 22.13 -8.61
C GLN A 162 34.35 23.16 -8.19
N GLU A 163 33.08 22.85 -8.42
CA GLU A 163 31.93 23.71 -8.09
C GLU A 163 31.70 23.83 -6.57
N GLN A 164 32.25 22.92 -5.77
CA GLN A 164 32.10 22.93 -4.31
C GLN A 164 32.78 24.16 -3.68
N LYS A 165 33.76 24.76 -4.36
CA LYS A 165 34.48 25.97 -3.92
C LYS A 165 33.59 27.19 -3.70
N TYR A 166 32.42 27.22 -4.32
CA TYR A 166 31.50 28.37 -4.25
C TYR A 166 30.46 28.22 -3.13
N VAL A 167 30.49 27.12 -2.38
CA VAL A 167 29.56 26.87 -1.30
C VAL A 167 30.17 27.40 -0.01
N GLU A 168 29.59 28.48 0.49
CA GLU A 168 29.92 29.03 1.80
C GLU A 168 29.06 28.36 2.87
N THR A 169 29.68 27.90 3.95
CA THR A 169 29.04 27.23 5.08
C THR A 169 29.33 27.99 6.37
N ASP A 170 28.28 28.36 7.09
CA ASP A 170 28.40 28.98 8.40
C ASP A 170 28.47 27.91 9.50
N ALA A 171 29.25 28.20 10.55
CA ALA A 171 29.37 27.31 11.72
C ALA A 171 28.01 27.05 12.42
N SER A 172 27.05 27.96 12.26
CA SER A 172 25.68 27.84 12.78
C SER A 172 24.90 26.66 12.17
N LEU A 173 25.31 26.17 11.00
CA LEU A 173 24.68 25.04 10.33
C LEU A 173 25.07 23.68 10.95
N PHE A 174 26.11 23.63 11.80
CA PHE A 174 26.53 22.41 12.49
C PHE A 174 25.73 22.20 13.79
N GLY A 175 24.46 21.86 13.64
CA GLY A 175 23.60 21.50 14.75
C GLY A 175 23.80 20.05 15.23
N THR A 176 23.33 19.76 16.45
CA THR A 176 23.06 18.37 16.84
C THR A 176 21.79 17.91 16.13
N PRO A 177 21.77 16.72 15.51
CA PRO A 177 20.56 16.19 14.88
C PRO A 177 19.38 16.19 15.85
N PHE A 178 18.20 16.57 15.37
CA PHE A 178 17.00 16.50 16.19
C PHE A 178 16.74 15.06 16.66
N PRO A 179 16.31 14.87 17.92
CA PRO A 179 16.01 13.54 18.42
C PRO A 179 14.85 12.94 17.61
N ARG A 180 15.03 11.69 17.15
CA ARG A 180 13.96 10.97 16.46
C ARG A 180 12.80 10.70 17.41
N SER A 181 11.58 10.73 16.88
CA SER A 181 10.37 10.38 17.64
C SER A 181 10.49 8.97 18.24
N ARG A 182 10.11 8.81 19.51
CA ARG A 182 10.08 7.48 20.15
C ARG A 182 9.03 6.61 19.46
N LEU A 183 9.48 5.49 18.91
CA LEU A 183 8.59 4.47 18.36
C LEU A 183 8.14 3.54 19.49
N PHE A 184 6.84 3.46 19.74
CA PHE A 184 6.26 2.48 20.64
C PHE A 184 5.84 1.26 19.79
N PRO A 185 6.50 0.10 19.93
CA PRO A 185 6.13 -1.07 19.15
C PRO A 185 4.71 -1.51 19.52
N ARG A 186 3.91 -1.90 18.53
CA ARG A 186 2.64 -2.60 18.78
C ARG A 186 2.97 -3.96 19.42
N GLY A 187 2.40 -4.27 20.58
CA GLY A 187 2.63 -5.55 21.24
C GLY A 187 2.06 -5.63 22.65
N PRO A 188 2.36 -6.74 23.36
CA PRO A 188 1.92 -6.97 24.73
C PRO A 188 2.39 -5.87 25.69
N ALA A 189 1.65 -5.69 26.79
CA ALA A 189 1.93 -4.69 27.83
C ALA A 189 3.35 -4.77 28.41
N GLU A 190 4.06 -5.89 28.22
CA GLU A 190 5.46 -6.07 28.62
C GLU A 190 6.42 -5.04 27.99
N ASN A 191 6.08 -4.50 26.81
CA ASN A 191 6.84 -3.43 26.16
C ASN A 191 6.54 -2.03 26.74
N HIS A 192 5.49 -1.90 27.55
CA HIS A 192 5.00 -0.65 28.11
C HIS A 192 5.16 -0.62 29.64
N LYS A 193 6.37 -0.90 30.13
CA LYS A 193 6.70 -0.91 31.57
C LYS A 193 6.58 0.47 32.23
N THR A 194 6.80 1.53 31.45
CA THR A 194 6.68 2.92 31.92
C THR A 194 5.30 3.47 31.58
N LYS A 195 4.54 3.87 32.61
CA LYS A 195 3.25 4.53 32.44
C LYS A 195 3.46 5.86 31.70
N PRO A 196 2.66 6.19 30.66
CA PRO A 196 2.78 7.46 29.95
C PRO A 196 2.58 8.62 30.93
N ARG A 197 3.54 9.54 30.99
CA ARG A 197 3.44 10.79 31.76
C ARG A 197 2.64 11.81 30.97
N LYS A 198 1.85 12.64 31.64
CA LYS A 198 1.28 13.84 31.02
C LYS A 198 2.42 14.81 30.62
N LEU A 199 2.39 15.29 29.38
CA LEU A 199 3.30 16.33 28.88
C LEU A 199 3.01 17.66 29.59
N LYS A 200 4.05 18.45 29.83
CA LYS A 200 3.90 19.83 30.33
C LYS A 200 3.62 20.78 29.16
N PRO A 201 2.93 21.92 29.36
CA PRO A 201 2.71 22.92 28.31
C PRO A 201 4.00 23.48 27.68
N SER A 202 5.15 23.38 28.38
CA SER A 202 6.47 23.76 27.85
C SER A 202 7.10 22.71 26.92
N GLU A 203 6.51 21.52 26.84
CA GLU A 203 6.97 20.39 26.01
C GLU A 203 6.12 20.27 24.72
N TYR A 204 5.18 21.21 24.50
CA TYR A 204 4.43 21.43 23.26
C TYR A 204 5.16 22.44 22.38
#